data_AF-A0A9E2R4Q5-F1
#
_entry.id   AF-A0A9E2R4Q5-F1
#
_cell.length_a   1.000
_cell.length_b   1.000
_cell.length_c   1.000
_cell.angle_alpha   90.00
_cell.angle_beta   90.00
_cell.angle_gamma   90.00
#
_symmetry.space_group_name_H-M   'P 1'
#
loop_
_entity.id
_entity.type
_entity.pdbx_description
1 polymer ?
#
loop_
_entity_poly.entity_id
_entity_poly.type
_entity_poly.pdbx_seq_one_letter_code
_entity_poly.pdbx_strand_id
1 'polypeptide(L)'
;MKPVSSPSSCPSCDGLSRRDFLRTTVAGVAAAASGSLPLLSASAEPVARKSGPSETLVTTLYKSLTEEQRKVVAFSFDHPLRSKVDNNWQITDKTITEFYTPDQQAMIREIFLGLHSPEYAQRVMRQVEHDGGKEGFGGCAIALFGEPGTGKFEFVLSGRHVTRRCDGDSVEGEAFGGPIFYGHAAQGFNEKPDHPGNIYWYQALRANEVFKMLDGKQREQALLGDGPAEQGTDTVKLPGRADGLPGIPVSELSRDQKDHVRLVLADLLAPFRKADADEALKLIEANGFDKLSLAFYKNQDIGHDGVWDVWQIEGPEMLWYFRGAPHVHTWVHVRARA
;
A
#
# COMPACT_ATOMS: atom_id res chain seq x y z
N MET A 1 -70.84 -19.49 19.14
CA MET A 1 -71.54 -18.70 18.10
C MET A 1 -70.77 -17.39 17.90
N LYS A 2 -70.44 -17.05 16.64
CA LYS A 2 -69.79 -15.81 16.15
C LYS A 2 -70.56 -14.53 16.58
N PRO A 3 -69.99 -13.29 16.62
CA PRO A 3 -69.36 -12.58 15.48
C PRO A 3 -68.15 -11.64 15.79
N VAL A 4 -67.14 -11.56 14.89
CA VAL A 4 -66.81 -10.52 13.85
C VAL A 4 -66.03 -9.29 14.35
N SER A 5 -64.77 -9.14 13.89
CA SER A 5 -64.26 -7.97 13.15
C SER A 5 -62.76 -8.11 12.84
N SER A 6 -62.34 -7.51 11.72
CA SER A 6 -61.11 -7.68 10.94
C SER A 6 -59.80 -7.23 11.62
N PRO A 7 -58.65 -7.47 10.95
CA PRO A 7 -57.75 -6.34 10.71
C PRO A 7 -57.51 -6.07 9.22
N SER A 8 -57.46 -4.77 8.94
CA SER A 8 -57.28 -4.08 7.68
C SER A 8 -55.81 -3.74 7.44
N SER A 9 -55.38 -3.72 6.16
CA SER A 9 -54.31 -2.91 5.54
C SER A 9 -52.85 -3.08 6.05
N CYS A 10 -51.78 -2.97 5.26
CA CYS A 10 -51.54 -2.27 3.99
C CYS A 10 -50.36 -2.90 3.20
N PRO A 11 -50.20 -2.61 1.89
CA PRO A 11 -49.23 -3.20 0.96
C PRO A 11 -47.95 -2.37 0.76
N SER A 12 -46.89 -3.04 0.32
CA SER A 12 -45.67 -2.54 -0.34
C SER A 12 -44.90 -1.39 0.33
N CYS A 13 -43.72 -1.67 0.92
CA CYS A 13 -42.53 -0.80 0.94
C CYS A 13 -41.40 -1.48 1.74
N ASP A 14 -40.73 -2.49 1.18
CA ASP A 14 -39.34 -2.76 1.57
C ASP A 14 -38.46 -2.37 0.39
N GLY A 15 -37.91 -1.16 0.51
CA GLY A 15 -37.04 -0.54 -0.47
C GLY A 15 -35.71 -1.27 -0.57
N LEU A 16 -35.27 -1.41 -1.82
CA LEU A 16 -33.90 -1.76 -2.17
C LEU A 16 -32.92 -0.91 -1.36
N SER A 17 -32.03 -1.56 -0.64
CA SER A 17 -30.97 -0.86 0.08
C SER A 17 -30.00 -0.24 -0.93
N ARG A 18 -29.44 0.94 -0.63
CA ARG A 18 -28.46 1.64 -1.49
C ARG A 18 -27.23 0.78 -1.86
N ARG A 19 -27.03 -0.36 -1.19
CA ARG A 19 -25.95 -1.33 -1.45
C ARG A 19 -26.23 -2.27 -2.61
N ASP A 20 -27.49 -2.49 -2.99
CA ASP A 20 -27.85 -3.41 -4.10
C ASP A 20 -27.82 -2.71 -5.47
N PHE A 21 -27.92 -1.38 -5.49
CA PHE A 21 -27.91 -0.59 -6.73
C PHE A 21 -26.50 -0.50 -7.35
N LEU A 22 -25.43 -0.45 -6.55
CA LEU A 22 -24.05 -0.35 -7.05
C LEU A 22 -23.47 -1.68 -7.55
N ARG A 23 -24.15 -2.81 -7.30
CA ARG A 23 -23.66 -4.14 -7.68
C ARG A 23 -24.15 -4.63 -9.05
N THR A 24 -25.02 -3.87 -9.73
CA THR A 24 -25.77 -4.38 -10.90
C THR A 24 -25.51 -3.60 -12.20
N THR A 25 -24.30 -3.07 -12.43
CA THR A 25 -24.00 -2.35 -13.69
C THR A 25 -22.67 -2.70 -14.34
N VAL A 26 -22.19 -3.93 -14.19
CA VAL A 26 -21.05 -4.43 -14.98
C VAL A 26 -21.39 -5.79 -15.59
N ALA A 27 -22.19 -5.78 -16.66
CA ALA A 27 -22.34 -6.93 -17.57
C ALA A 27 -22.85 -6.48 -18.95
N GLY A 28 -22.05 -6.74 -19.99
CA GLY A 28 -22.39 -6.57 -21.43
C GLY A 28 -21.81 -5.27 -22.01
N VAL A 29 -20.94 -5.28 -23.04
CA VAL A 29 -21.05 -6.01 -24.32
C VAL A 29 -19.66 -6.41 -24.83
N ALA A 30 -19.49 -7.70 -25.14
CA ALA A 30 -18.42 -8.17 -26.02
C ALA A 30 -19.00 -8.35 -27.43
N ALA A 31 -18.58 -7.50 -28.37
CA ALA A 31 -18.87 -7.66 -29.79
C ALA A 31 -17.54 -7.81 -30.54
N ALA A 32 -17.32 -9.00 -31.09
CA ALA A 32 -16.25 -9.26 -32.02
C ALA A 32 -16.62 -8.69 -33.40
N ALA A 33 -15.73 -7.89 -34.00
CA ALA A 33 -15.75 -7.62 -35.43
C ALA A 33 -14.32 -7.44 -35.95
N SER A 34 -13.91 -8.37 -36.80
CA SER A 34 -12.71 -8.35 -37.64
C SER A 34 -12.84 -7.33 -38.78
N GLY A 35 -11.79 -6.54 -39.06
CA GLY A 35 -11.67 -5.83 -40.34
C GLY A 35 -10.78 -4.57 -40.35
N SER A 36 -9.55 -4.73 -40.89
CA SER A 36 -8.70 -3.78 -41.64
C SER A 36 -8.79 -2.24 -41.45
N LEU A 37 -7.61 -1.67 -41.17
CA LEU A 37 -7.25 -0.24 -41.02
C LEU A 37 -7.61 0.67 -42.22
N PRO A 38 -7.81 1.96 -41.94
CA PRO A 38 -6.92 2.97 -42.51
C PRO A 38 -6.35 3.95 -41.45
N LEU A 39 -5.11 4.38 -41.70
CA LEU A 39 -4.32 5.34 -40.94
C LEU A 39 -4.90 6.76 -41.02
N LEU A 40 -5.34 7.34 -39.90
CA LEU A 40 -5.53 8.79 -39.73
C LEU A 40 -5.23 9.19 -38.26
N SER A 41 -4.40 10.24 -38.12
CA SER A 41 -4.04 11.01 -36.92
C SER A 41 -4.61 10.59 -35.56
N ALA A 42 -3.75 10.02 -34.71
CA ALA A 42 -4.00 9.94 -33.29
C ALA A 42 -3.74 11.31 -32.64
N SER A 43 -4.79 12.11 -32.48
CA SER A 43 -4.91 12.88 -31.24
C SER A 43 -4.99 11.86 -30.12
N ALA A 44 -4.05 11.89 -29.18
CA ALA A 44 -4.08 11.00 -28.02
C ALA A 44 -5.34 11.31 -27.20
N GLU A 45 -6.42 10.59 -27.45
CA GLU A 45 -7.51 10.48 -26.49
C GLU A 45 -6.92 9.86 -25.22
N PRO A 46 -7.28 10.35 -24.02
CA PRO A 46 -6.80 9.78 -22.79
C PRO A 46 -7.27 8.32 -22.75
N VAL A 47 -6.33 7.38 -22.79
CA VAL A 47 -6.61 5.97 -22.54
C VAL A 47 -7.42 5.92 -21.25
N ALA A 48 -8.64 5.40 -21.33
CA ALA A 48 -9.51 5.26 -20.18
C ALA A 48 -8.78 4.43 -19.13
N ARG A 49 -8.28 5.10 -18.08
CA ARG A 49 -7.57 4.45 -16.98
C ARG A 49 -8.54 3.55 -16.23
N LYS A 50 -8.03 2.47 -15.65
CA LYS A 50 -8.88 1.53 -14.91
C LYS A 50 -9.40 2.20 -13.65
N SER A 51 -10.66 2.62 -13.64
CA SER A 51 -11.31 3.15 -12.44
C SER A 51 -11.84 1.99 -11.61
N GLY A 52 -11.15 1.64 -10.52
CA GLY A 52 -11.67 0.73 -9.52
C GLY A 52 -12.67 1.41 -8.56
N PRO A 53 -13.22 0.66 -7.59
CA PRO A 53 -14.13 1.19 -6.59
C PRO A 53 -13.51 2.33 -5.76
N SER A 54 -12.24 2.20 -5.35
CA SER A 54 -11.53 3.22 -4.57
C SER A 54 -11.34 4.52 -5.36
N GLU A 55 -10.98 4.43 -6.64
CA GLU A 55 -10.79 5.57 -7.53
C GLU A 55 -12.10 6.35 -7.73
N THR A 56 -13.21 5.62 -7.86
CA THR A 56 -14.57 6.18 -7.94
C THR A 56 -14.95 6.88 -6.64
N LEU A 57 -14.62 6.28 -5.49
CA LEU A 57 -14.86 6.89 -4.18
C LEU A 57 -13.99 8.13 -3.94
N VAL A 58 -12.73 8.15 -4.39
CA VAL A 58 -11.87 9.34 -4.33
C VAL A 58 -12.50 10.49 -5.11
N THR A 59 -13.04 10.21 -6.30
CA THR A 59 -13.79 11.20 -7.08
C THR A 59 -15.03 11.72 -6.35
N THR A 60 -15.76 10.83 -5.69
CA THR A 60 -16.96 11.19 -4.91
C THR A 60 -16.59 12.03 -3.69
N LEU A 61 -15.54 11.64 -2.95
CA LEU A 61 -14.99 12.39 -1.83
C LEU A 61 -14.59 13.80 -2.28
N TYR A 62 -13.80 13.94 -3.35
CA TYR A 62 -13.37 15.23 -3.89
C TYR A 62 -14.54 16.17 -4.22
N LYS A 63 -15.58 15.65 -4.88
CA LYS A 63 -16.80 16.41 -5.22
C LYS A 63 -17.61 16.81 -3.98
N SER A 64 -17.54 16.03 -2.90
CA SER A 64 -18.23 16.32 -1.64
C SER A 64 -17.55 17.39 -0.78
N LEU A 65 -16.28 17.71 -1.06
CA LEU A 65 -15.54 18.70 -0.26
C LEU A 65 -16.16 20.10 -0.39
N THR A 66 -16.09 20.89 0.66
CA THR A 66 -16.35 22.34 0.56
C THR A 66 -15.19 23.04 -0.15
N GLU A 67 -15.38 24.30 -0.54
CA GLU A 67 -14.28 25.10 -1.09
C GLU A 67 -13.14 25.27 -0.07
N GLU A 68 -13.47 25.50 1.19
CA GLU A 68 -12.49 25.62 2.29
C GLU A 68 -11.74 24.30 2.53
N GLN A 69 -12.43 23.16 2.45
CA GLN A 69 -11.77 21.86 2.53
C GLN A 69 -10.79 21.66 1.37
N ARG A 70 -11.21 21.95 0.13
CA ARG A 70 -10.35 21.83 -1.05
C ARG A 70 -9.08 22.67 -0.95
N LYS A 71 -9.18 23.91 -0.44
CA LYS A 71 -8.00 24.79 -0.26
C LYS A 71 -6.92 24.20 0.63
N VAL A 72 -7.30 23.34 1.59
CA VAL A 72 -6.36 22.73 2.54
C VAL A 72 -5.77 21.42 2.02
N VAL A 73 -6.57 20.60 1.32
CA VAL A 73 -6.18 19.22 1.01
C VAL A 73 -6.02 18.90 -0.47
N ALA A 74 -6.43 19.79 -1.38
CA ALA A 74 -6.28 19.59 -2.82
C ALA A 74 -5.07 20.40 -3.35
N PHE A 75 -4.13 19.69 -3.97
CA PHE A 75 -2.90 20.23 -4.52
C PHE A 75 -2.79 19.96 -6.02
N SER A 76 -1.89 20.68 -6.71
CA SER A 76 -1.49 20.32 -8.07
C SER A 76 -0.91 18.92 -8.12
N PHE A 77 -1.05 18.22 -9.25
CA PHE A 77 -0.56 16.85 -9.39
C PHE A 77 0.96 16.72 -9.13
N ASP A 78 1.76 17.69 -9.55
CA ASP A 78 3.22 17.66 -9.37
C ASP A 78 3.69 18.27 -8.03
N HIS A 79 2.79 18.41 -7.05
CA HIS A 79 3.16 19.00 -5.77
C HIS A 79 4.16 18.10 -5.00
N PRO A 80 5.24 18.65 -4.40
CA PRO A 80 6.30 17.85 -3.78
C PRO A 80 5.83 16.91 -2.65
N LEU A 81 4.74 17.26 -1.95
CA LEU A 81 4.17 16.38 -0.92
C LEU A 81 3.70 15.02 -1.48
N ARG A 82 3.43 14.93 -2.78
CA ARG A 82 3.00 13.69 -3.41
C ARG A 82 4.04 12.59 -3.21
N SER A 83 5.32 12.88 -3.39
CA SER A 83 6.39 11.89 -3.21
C SER A 83 6.91 11.77 -1.77
N LYS A 84 6.35 12.52 -0.81
CA LYS A 84 6.80 12.48 0.59
C LYS A 84 6.30 11.22 1.29
N VAL A 85 7.14 10.69 2.17
CA VAL A 85 6.82 9.61 3.11
C VAL A 85 7.60 9.81 4.41
N ASP A 86 7.01 9.42 5.54
CA ASP A 86 7.64 9.39 6.86
C ASP A 86 6.97 8.34 7.77
N ASN A 87 7.57 8.04 8.92
CA ASN A 87 7.07 6.98 9.81
C ASN A 87 5.95 7.40 10.78
N ASN A 88 5.92 8.69 11.12
CA ASN A 88 4.90 9.28 11.97
C ASN A 88 4.66 10.73 11.52
N TRP A 89 3.73 10.90 10.59
CA TRP A 89 3.48 12.20 9.96
C TRP A 89 2.04 12.37 9.51
N GLN A 90 1.69 13.63 9.27
CA GLN A 90 0.45 14.03 8.65
C GLN A 90 0.80 14.82 7.38
N ILE A 91 0.23 14.42 6.25
CA ILE A 91 0.47 15.02 4.94
C ILE A 91 -0.14 16.43 4.85
N THR A 92 -1.20 16.67 5.62
CA THR A 92 -1.84 17.96 5.83
C THR A 92 -1.98 18.19 7.33
N ASP A 93 -2.18 19.44 7.75
CA ASP A 93 -2.32 19.82 9.16
C ASP A 93 -3.72 19.49 9.74
N LYS A 94 -4.56 18.80 8.97
CA LYS A 94 -5.95 18.48 9.30
C LYS A 94 -6.19 16.99 9.38
N THR A 95 -6.62 16.54 10.56
CA THR A 95 -6.96 15.13 10.81
C THR A 95 -8.34 14.78 10.24
N ILE A 96 -8.56 13.49 10.00
CA ILE A 96 -9.82 12.96 9.49
C ILE A 96 -11.00 13.34 10.39
N THR A 97 -10.85 13.19 11.71
CA THR A 97 -11.93 13.48 12.66
C THR A 97 -12.21 14.97 12.82
N GLU A 98 -11.18 15.82 12.78
CA GLU A 98 -11.34 17.28 12.95
C GLU A 98 -12.03 17.93 11.75
N PHE A 99 -11.68 17.49 10.54
CA PHE A 99 -11.89 18.31 9.33
C PHE A 99 -13.01 17.85 8.41
N TYR A 100 -13.38 16.57 8.47
CA TYR A 100 -14.31 15.97 7.52
C TYR A 100 -15.66 15.67 8.14
N THR A 101 -16.72 15.74 7.33
CA THR A 101 -18.07 15.32 7.75
C THR A 101 -18.12 13.80 7.96
N PRO A 102 -19.10 13.27 8.71
CA PRO A 102 -19.23 11.82 8.91
C PRO A 102 -19.26 11.00 7.61
N ASP A 103 -19.94 11.50 6.57
CA ASP A 103 -20.00 10.84 5.26
C ASP A 103 -18.64 10.84 4.56
N GLN A 104 -17.89 11.95 4.65
CA GLN A 104 -16.53 12.05 4.11
C GLN A 104 -15.56 11.12 4.87
N GLN A 105 -15.65 11.05 6.19
CA GLN A 105 -14.86 10.10 7.01
C GLN A 105 -15.15 8.65 6.61
N ALA A 106 -16.42 8.31 6.37
CA ALA A 106 -16.81 6.98 5.90
C ALA A 106 -16.21 6.66 4.52
N MET A 107 -16.24 7.61 3.58
CA MET A 107 -15.59 7.44 2.27
C MET A 107 -14.09 7.25 2.40
N ILE A 108 -13.40 8.04 3.23
CA ILE A 108 -11.96 7.90 3.47
C ILE A 108 -11.63 6.51 4.03
N ARG A 109 -12.43 6.03 4.99
CA ARG A 109 -12.30 4.68 5.55
C ARG A 109 -12.49 3.61 4.48
N GLU A 110 -13.50 3.74 3.61
CA GLU A 110 -13.79 2.77 2.57
C GLU A 110 -12.70 2.74 1.48
N ILE A 111 -12.21 3.92 1.07
CA ILE A 111 -11.04 4.04 0.18
C ILE A 111 -9.87 3.27 0.79
N PHE A 112 -9.52 3.55 2.05
CA PHE A 112 -8.41 2.90 2.73
C PHE A 112 -8.57 1.37 2.81
N LEU A 113 -9.76 0.87 3.16
CA LEU A 113 -10.02 -0.56 3.19
C LEU A 113 -9.87 -1.20 1.80
N GLY A 114 -10.32 -0.49 0.75
CA GLY A 114 -10.20 -0.93 -0.63
C GLY A 114 -8.77 -1.00 -1.18
N LEU A 115 -7.79 -0.39 -0.49
CA LEU A 115 -6.36 -0.46 -0.84
C LEU A 115 -5.66 -1.73 -0.34
N HIS A 116 -6.40 -2.60 0.33
CA HIS A 116 -5.86 -3.82 0.94
C HIS A 116 -6.56 -5.06 0.38
N SER A 117 -5.92 -6.21 0.49
CA SER A 117 -6.56 -7.49 0.19
C SER A 117 -7.70 -7.75 1.18
N PRO A 118 -8.77 -8.49 0.77
CA PRO A 118 -9.88 -8.83 1.66
C PRO A 118 -9.44 -9.47 2.99
N GLU A 119 -8.37 -10.28 2.93
CA GLU A 119 -7.81 -11.00 4.07
C GLU A 119 -7.15 -10.07 5.09
N TYR A 120 -6.55 -8.96 4.63
CA TYR A 120 -5.77 -8.05 5.48
C TYR A 120 -6.48 -6.74 5.81
N ALA A 121 -7.45 -6.28 5.00
CA ALA A 121 -8.06 -4.96 5.15
C ALA A 121 -8.50 -4.63 6.58
N GLN A 122 -9.22 -5.54 7.23
CA GLN A 122 -9.68 -5.34 8.61
C GLN A 122 -8.56 -5.46 9.65
N ARG A 123 -7.53 -6.27 9.39
CA ARG A 123 -6.37 -6.41 10.26
C ARG A 123 -5.52 -5.15 10.24
N VAL A 124 -5.29 -4.58 9.06
CA VAL A 124 -4.57 -3.31 8.89
C VAL A 124 -5.38 -2.16 9.49
N MET A 125 -6.69 -2.10 9.28
CA MET A 125 -7.53 -1.09 9.92
C MET A 125 -7.40 -1.10 11.45
N ARG A 126 -7.49 -2.28 12.07
CA ARG A 126 -7.30 -2.40 13.53
C ARG A 126 -5.91 -1.98 13.98
N GLN A 127 -4.87 -2.24 13.19
CA GLN A 127 -3.52 -1.77 13.49
C GLN A 127 -3.44 -0.25 13.45
N VAL A 128 -3.97 0.40 12.41
CA VAL A 128 -3.96 1.87 12.31
C VAL A 128 -4.79 2.50 13.43
N GLU A 129 -5.94 1.93 13.77
CA GLU A 129 -6.74 2.35 14.93
C GLU A 129 -5.98 2.18 16.25
N HIS A 130 -5.26 1.07 16.42
CA HIS A 130 -4.47 0.80 17.61
C HIS A 130 -3.30 1.78 17.76
N ASP A 131 -2.51 1.97 16.71
CA ASP A 131 -1.36 2.89 16.71
C ASP A 131 -1.80 4.35 16.85
N GLY A 132 -2.96 4.73 16.31
CA GLY A 132 -3.56 6.05 16.47
C GLY A 132 -4.05 6.36 17.90
N GLY A 133 -4.03 5.38 18.81
CA GLY A 133 -4.39 5.56 20.22
C GLY A 133 -5.81 6.12 20.39
N LYS A 134 -5.93 7.28 21.06
CA LYS A 134 -7.24 7.90 21.33
C LYS A 134 -7.93 8.43 20.07
N GLU A 135 -7.16 8.84 19.07
CA GLU A 135 -7.67 9.38 17.81
C GLU A 135 -8.02 8.25 16.83
N GLY A 136 -7.36 7.10 16.98
CA GLY A 136 -7.53 5.94 16.11
C GLY A 136 -7.28 6.28 14.64
N PHE A 137 -8.08 5.69 13.75
CA PHE A 137 -8.05 6.03 12.32
C PHE A 137 -8.33 7.52 12.06
N GLY A 138 -9.09 8.17 12.94
CA GLY A 138 -9.43 9.58 12.87
C GLY A 138 -8.24 10.54 12.97
N GLY A 139 -7.13 10.10 13.56
CA GLY A 139 -5.88 10.88 13.68
C GLY A 139 -5.02 10.89 12.42
N CYS A 140 -5.38 10.11 11.40
CA CYS A 140 -4.71 10.18 10.09
C CYS A 140 -5.11 11.47 9.35
N ALA A 141 -4.35 11.81 8.31
CA ALA A 141 -4.60 12.95 7.42
C ALA A 141 -4.58 12.49 5.96
N ILE A 142 -5.22 13.25 5.07
CA ILE A 142 -5.21 12.97 3.63
C ILE A 142 -4.80 14.19 2.81
N ALA A 143 -4.34 13.92 1.59
CA ALA A 143 -4.20 14.90 0.52
C ALA A 143 -4.72 14.32 -0.80
N LEU A 144 -5.19 15.20 -1.67
CA LEU A 144 -5.60 14.91 -3.03
C LEU A 144 -4.69 15.71 -3.98
N PHE A 145 -4.08 15.04 -4.93
CA PHE A 145 -3.23 15.65 -5.95
C PHE A 145 -3.94 15.58 -7.28
N GLY A 146 -3.92 16.66 -8.07
CA GLY A 146 -4.64 16.73 -9.34
C GLY A 146 -6.15 16.82 -9.16
N GLU A 147 -6.90 16.42 -10.20
CA GLU A 147 -8.36 16.53 -10.22
C GLU A 147 -9.02 15.15 -10.47
N PRO A 148 -9.49 14.49 -9.40
CA PRO A 148 -10.19 13.21 -9.50
C PRO A 148 -11.39 13.24 -10.45
N GLY A 149 -11.41 12.32 -11.41
CA GLY A 149 -12.50 12.14 -12.38
C GLY A 149 -12.37 12.94 -13.68
N THR A 150 -11.39 13.85 -13.80
CA THR A 150 -11.15 14.65 -15.03
C THR A 150 -9.74 14.45 -15.60
N GLY A 151 -8.80 13.87 -14.83
CA GLY A 151 -7.43 13.66 -15.29
C GLY A 151 -6.59 12.81 -14.34
N LYS A 152 -5.28 13.10 -14.30
CA LYS A 152 -4.36 12.53 -13.30
C LYS A 152 -4.80 12.96 -11.91
N PHE A 153 -4.86 11.99 -11.01
CA PHE A 153 -5.06 12.27 -9.60
C PHE A 153 -4.29 11.29 -8.73
N GLU A 154 -4.09 11.66 -7.47
CA GLU A 154 -3.63 10.72 -6.45
C GLU A 154 -4.24 11.10 -5.11
N PHE A 155 -4.84 10.13 -4.42
CA PHE A 155 -5.18 10.24 -3.01
C PHE A 155 -4.05 9.66 -2.19
N VAL A 156 -3.63 10.38 -1.15
CA VAL A 156 -2.62 9.91 -0.20
C VAL A 156 -3.17 10.04 1.21
N LEU A 157 -3.10 8.96 1.99
CA LEU A 157 -3.40 8.92 3.41
C LEU A 157 -2.10 8.69 4.18
N SER A 158 -1.88 9.47 5.24
CA SER A 158 -0.72 9.35 6.12
C SER A 158 -1.13 9.39 7.59
N GLY A 159 -0.38 8.72 8.44
CA GLY A 159 -0.51 8.80 9.89
C GLY A 159 0.68 8.12 10.57
N ARG A 160 0.53 7.80 11.84
CA ARG A 160 1.48 6.93 12.54
C ARG A 160 1.47 5.54 11.90
N HIS A 161 2.63 5.03 11.49
CA HIS A 161 2.77 3.69 10.92
C HIS A 161 1.98 3.41 9.64
N VAL A 162 1.61 4.45 8.89
CA VAL A 162 0.87 4.27 7.65
C VAL A 162 1.11 5.40 6.65
N THR A 163 1.40 5.01 5.42
CA THR A 163 1.23 5.84 4.22
C THR A 163 0.66 4.95 3.12
N ARG A 164 -0.50 5.33 2.57
CA ARG A 164 -1.22 4.60 1.53
C ARG A 164 -1.67 5.55 0.43
N ARG A 165 -1.76 5.03 -0.78
CA ARG A 165 -1.93 5.80 -2.00
C ARG A 165 -2.97 5.15 -2.90
N CYS A 166 -3.70 5.97 -3.63
CA CYS A 166 -4.66 5.55 -4.65
C CYS A 166 -4.52 6.53 -5.82
N ASP A 167 -3.79 6.13 -6.85
CA ASP A 167 -3.47 6.97 -7.99
C ASP A 167 -4.33 6.66 -9.23
N GLY A 168 -5.00 5.51 -9.26
CA GLY A 168 -5.83 5.10 -10.39
C GLY A 168 -5.05 5.00 -11.70
N ASP A 169 -3.84 4.42 -11.64
CA ASP A 169 -2.88 4.31 -12.74
C ASP A 169 -2.46 5.70 -13.30
N SER A 170 -2.44 6.74 -12.45
CA SER A 170 -2.07 8.11 -12.87
C SER A 170 -0.56 8.34 -12.82
N VAL A 171 0.18 7.56 -12.04
CA VAL A 171 1.64 7.65 -11.90
C VAL A 171 2.26 6.49 -12.66
N GLU A 172 2.57 6.75 -13.93
CA GLU A 172 3.07 5.73 -14.84
C GLU A 172 4.37 5.10 -14.32
N GLY A 173 4.36 3.77 -14.20
CA GLY A 173 5.54 3.01 -13.80
C GLY A 173 5.88 3.11 -12.31
N GLU A 174 5.00 3.59 -11.44
CA GLU A 174 5.23 3.52 -9.99
C GLU A 174 4.21 2.61 -9.32
N ALA A 175 4.69 1.54 -8.68
CA ALA A 175 3.80 0.72 -7.86
C ALA A 175 3.24 1.58 -6.72
N PHE A 176 1.97 1.37 -6.40
CA PHE A 176 1.26 2.12 -5.35
C PHE A 176 1.22 3.64 -5.63
N GLY A 177 1.55 4.13 -6.82
CA GLY A 177 1.62 5.57 -7.11
C GLY A 177 2.79 6.32 -6.45
N GLY A 178 3.71 5.61 -5.79
CA GLY A 178 4.91 6.19 -5.16
C GLY A 178 5.31 5.50 -3.85
N PRO A 179 6.25 6.09 -3.08
CA PRO A 179 6.77 5.45 -1.88
C PRO A 179 5.71 5.34 -0.78
N ILE A 180 5.63 4.17 -0.14
CA ILE A 180 4.70 3.90 0.97
C ILE A 180 5.45 3.54 2.24
N PHE A 181 4.73 3.63 3.35
CA PHE A 181 5.20 3.23 4.66
C PHE A 181 4.13 2.42 5.39
N TYR A 182 4.55 1.43 6.16
CA TYR A 182 3.67 0.77 7.12
C TYR A 182 4.46 0.22 8.30
N GLY A 183 3.80 0.07 9.44
CA GLY A 183 4.43 -0.47 10.64
C GLY A 183 3.41 -0.89 11.67
N HIS A 184 3.88 -1.33 12.84
CA HIS A 184 3.02 -1.58 13.99
C HIS A 184 3.84 -1.55 15.28
N ALA A 185 3.33 -0.85 16.30
CA ALA A 185 3.80 -0.95 17.69
C ALA A 185 2.73 -1.67 18.53
N ALA A 186 2.73 -3.00 18.48
CA ALA A 186 1.74 -3.90 19.08
C ALA A 186 1.73 -3.92 20.61
N GLN A 187 2.89 -3.89 21.26
CA GLN A 187 3.00 -3.96 22.74
C GLN A 187 3.75 -2.79 23.39
N GLY A 188 4.19 -1.81 22.59
CA GLY A 188 4.89 -0.63 23.08
C GLY A 188 5.97 -0.16 22.12
N PHE A 189 6.78 0.81 22.57
CA PHE A 189 7.86 1.36 21.75
C PHE A 189 9.01 0.37 21.54
N ASN A 190 9.37 -0.40 22.57
CA ASN A 190 10.34 -1.49 22.47
C ASN A 190 9.58 -2.80 22.58
N GLU A 191 9.55 -3.58 21.50
CA GLU A 191 8.91 -4.89 21.47
C GLU A 191 9.85 -5.98 21.98
N LYS A 192 9.27 -7.15 22.27
CA LYS A 192 9.99 -8.38 22.62
C LYS A 192 10.54 -9.04 21.34
N PRO A 193 11.54 -9.92 21.45
CA PRO A 193 12.15 -10.62 20.30
C PRO A 193 11.15 -11.27 19.33
N ASP A 194 10.03 -11.78 19.84
CA ASP A 194 9.02 -12.47 19.07
C ASP A 194 7.89 -11.56 18.54
N HIS A 195 7.99 -10.25 18.76
CA HIS A 195 7.03 -9.23 18.32
C HIS A 195 5.54 -9.61 18.53
N PRO A 196 5.14 -10.03 19.74
CA PRO A 196 3.84 -10.65 19.98
C PRO A 196 2.68 -9.69 19.69
N GLY A 197 1.80 -10.09 18.77
CA GLY A 197 0.67 -9.28 18.32
C GLY A 197 1.00 -8.32 17.17
N ASN A 198 2.27 -8.21 16.76
CA ASN A 198 2.64 -7.42 15.60
C ASN A 198 2.07 -8.07 14.32
N ILE A 199 1.38 -7.28 13.49
CA ILE A 199 0.65 -7.83 12.34
C ILE A 199 1.56 -8.13 11.15
N TYR A 200 2.77 -7.55 11.15
CA TYR A 200 3.75 -7.66 10.06
C TYR A 200 4.95 -8.53 10.43
N TRP A 201 5.07 -9.02 11.67
CA TRP A 201 6.21 -9.84 12.09
C TRP A 201 6.41 -11.10 11.23
N TYR A 202 5.32 -11.65 10.68
CA TYR A 202 5.41 -12.78 9.74
C TYR A 202 6.33 -12.46 8.54
N GLN A 203 6.43 -11.20 8.11
CA GLN A 203 7.31 -10.78 7.01
C GLN A 203 8.79 -10.96 7.37
N ALA A 204 9.17 -10.63 8.62
CA ALA A 204 10.51 -10.92 9.11
C ALA A 204 10.79 -12.43 9.16
N LEU A 205 9.82 -13.23 9.64
CA LEU A 205 9.97 -14.68 9.66
C LEU A 205 10.18 -15.25 8.25
N ARG A 206 9.45 -14.74 7.24
CA ARG A 206 9.63 -15.13 5.84
C ARG A 206 11.02 -14.78 5.30
N ALA A 207 11.51 -13.57 5.54
CA ALA A 207 12.87 -13.19 5.14
C ALA A 207 13.93 -14.07 5.83
N ASN A 208 13.72 -14.40 7.12
CA ASN A 208 14.59 -15.28 7.88
C ASN A 208 14.59 -16.74 7.38
N GLU A 209 13.52 -17.22 6.74
CA GLU A 209 13.53 -18.51 6.05
C GLU A 209 14.58 -18.52 4.92
N VAL A 210 14.69 -17.45 4.13
CA VAL A 210 15.74 -17.31 3.12
C VAL A 210 17.12 -17.36 3.77
N PHE A 211 17.34 -16.61 4.85
CA PHE A 211 18.63 -16.61 5.56
C PHE A 211 19.03 -18.01 6.05
N LYS A 212 18.07 -18.79 6.56
CA LYS A 212 18.30 -20.17 6.99
C LYS A 212 18.73 -21.08 5.83
N MET A 213 18.23 -20.83 4.62
CA MET A 213 18.63 -21.57 3.41
C MET A 213 20.03 -21.22 2.91
N LEU A 214 20.59 -20.06 3.29
CA LEU A 214 21.92 -19.64 2.87
C LEU A 214 23.01 -20.54 3.47
N ASP A 215 24.04 -20.83 2.68
CA ASP A 215 25.26 -21.49 3.17
C ASP A 215 26.16 -20.53 3.97
N GLY A 216 27.27 -21.03 4.51
CA GLY A 216 28.19 -20.21 5.32
C GLY A 216 28.73 -18.97 4.59
N LYS A 217 29.14 -19.11 3.33
CA LYS A 217 29.69 -18.00 2.53
C LYS A 217 28.61 -17.00 2.15
N GLN A 218 27.42 -17.50 1.85
CA GLN A 218 26.28 -16.65 1.53
C GLN A 218 25.82 -15.85 2.76
N ARG A 219 25.79 -16.46 3.95
CA ARG A 219 25.47 -15.76 5.20
C ARG A 219 26.48 -14.67 5.54
N GLU A 220 27.77 -14.89 5.30
CA GLU A 220 28.81 -13.86 5.48
C GLU A 220 28.59 -12.63 4.60
N GLN A 221 28.09 -12.82 3.37
CA GLN A 221 27.75 -11.71 2.47
C GLN A 221 26.43 -11.03 2.86
N ALA A 222 25.43 -11.80 3.26
CA ALA A 222 24.10 -11.30 3.59
C ALA A 222 24.03 -10.60 4.95
N LEU A 223 24.87 -11.00 5.92
CA LEU A 223 24.80 -10.54 7.31
C LEU A 223 25.76 -9.36 7.57
N LEU A 224 25.20 -8.16 7.59
CA LEU A 224 25.89 -6.91 7.80
C LEU A 224 25.84 -6.47 9.28
N GLY A 225 26.49 -5.33 9.57
CA GLY A 225 26.48 -4.68 10.88
C GLY A 225 25.16 -3.95 11.17
N ASP A 226 25.21 -2.62 11.11
CA ASP A 226 24.04 -1.75 11.31
C ASP A 226 23.29 -1.52 10.00
N GLY A 227 21.97 -1.53 10.08
CA GLY A 227 21.08 -1.09 9.01
C GLY A 227 21.05 0.42 8.87
N PRO A 228 20.57 0.93 7.72
CA PRO A 228 20.47 2.36 7.49
C PRO A 228 19.52 3.03 8.50
N ALA A 229 19.87 4.26 8.90
CA ALA A 229 18.98 5.06 9.74
C ALA A 229 17.75 5.51 8.95
N GLU A 230 16.60 5.54 9.61
CA GLU A 230 15.35 6.03 9.03
C GLU A 230 15.37 7.56 8.96
N GLN A 231 15.22 8.12 7.76
CA GLN A 231 15.30 9.55 7.46
C GLN A 231 14.15 9.99 6.56
N GLY A 232 12.93 9.54 6.87
CA GLY A 232 11.73 9.88 6.09
C GLY A 232 11.89 9.51 4.62
N THR A 233 11.68 10.48 3.73
CA THR A 233 11.77 10.29 2.27
C THR A 233 13.18 9.93 1.79
N ASP A 234 14.22 10.27 2.55
CA ASP A 234 15.59 9.87 2.19
C ASP A 234 15.82 8.36 2.34
N THR A 235 15.04 7.70 3.21
CA THR A 235 15.09 6.25 3.40
C THR A 235 14.69 5.49 2.13
N VAL A 236 13.78 6.04 1.32
CA VAL A 236 13.22 5.40 0.11
C VAL A 236 13.87 5.87 -1.19
N LYS A 237 15.02 6.56 -1.10
CA LYS A 237 15.79 6.96 -2.28
C LYS A 237 16.36 5.72 -2.97
N LEU A 238 16.01 5.54 -4.24
CA LEU A 238 16.44 4.40 -5.02
C LEU A 238 17.85 4.64 -5.59
N PRO A 239 18.72 3.62 -5.59
CA PRO A 239 20.12 3.77 -5.99
C PRO A 239 20.29 3.96 -7.50
N GLY A 240 19.33 3.53 -8.33
CA GLY A 240 19.37 3.63 -9.79
C GLY A 240 20.40 2.71 -10.47
N ARG A 241 21.10 1.86 -9.69
CA ARG A 241 22.12 0.92 -10.17
C ARG A 241 22.19 -0.32 -9.28
N ALA A 242 22.70 -1.41 -9.85
CA ALA A 242 22.86 -2.69 -9.14
C ALA A 242 24.21 -2.79 -8.40
N ASP A 243 25.21 -2.01 -8.82
CA ASP A 243 26.54 -2.06 -8.24
C ASP A 243 26.56 -1.38 -6.87
N GLY A 244 27.11 -2.08 -5.87
CA GLY A 244 27.30 -1.56 -4.51
C GLY A 244 26.04 -1.62 -3.65
N LEU A 245 25.03 -2.40 -4.03
CA LEU A 245 23.90 -2.73 -3.17
C LEU A 245 24.39 -3.52 -1.94
N PRO A 246 23.81 -3.32 -0.75
CA PRO A 246 24.20 -4.03 0.46
C PRO A 246 23.74 -5.49 0.42
N GLY A 247 24.54 -6.35 1.04
CA GLY A 247 24.21 -7.76 1.26
C GLY A 247 24.56 -8.67 0.09
N ILE A 248 23.89 -9.81 0.02
CA ILE A 248 24.13 -10.82 -1.02
C ILE A 248 23.29 -10.52 -2.26
N PRO A 249 23.89 -10.46 -3.47
CA PRO A 249 23.13 -10.38 -4.72
C PRO A 249 22.27 -11.62 -4.92
N VAL A 250 21.03 -11.45 -5.36
CA VAL A 250 20.13 -12.57 -5.71
C VAL A 250 20.75 -13.46 -6.79
N SER A 251 21.57 -12.90 -7.68
CA SER A 251 22.32 -13.68 -8.69
C SER A 251 23.25 -14.75 -8.11
N GLU A 252 23.74 -14.59 -6.87
CA GLU A 252 24.60 -15.55 -6.15
C GLU A 252 23.82 -16.65 -5.41
N LEU A 253 22.49 -16.62 -5.49
CA LEU A 253 21.62 -17.62 -4.87
C LEU A 253 21.42 -18.84 -5.77
N SER A 254 21.25 -20.01 -5.15
CA SER A 254 20.80 -21.21 -5.85
C SER A 254 19.37 -21.05 -6.37
N ARG A 255 18.95 -21.91 -7.28
CA ARG A 255 17.60 -21.85 -7.87
C ARG A 255 16.49 -21.92 -6.81
N ASP A 256 16.61 -22.84 -5.87
CA ASP A 256 15.63 -23.02 -4.78
C ASP A 256 15.60 -21.83 -3.82
N GLN A 257 16.75 -21.22 -3.52
CA GLN A 257 16.81 -19.97 -2.76
C GLN A 257 16.13 -18.80 -3.50
N LYS A 258 16.38 -18.65 -4.81
CA LYS A 258 15.69 -17.66 -5.66
C LYS A 258 14.19 -17.85 -5.67
N ASP A 259 13.73 -19.10 -5.81
CA ASP A 259 12.31 -19.43 -5.79
C ASP A 259 11.69 -19.06 -4.43
N HIS A 260 12.42 -19.28 -3.32
CA HIS A 260 11.95 -18.86 -1.99
C HIS A 260 11.90 -17.34 -1.82
N VAL A 261 12.86 -16.59 -2.37
CA VAL A 261 12.83 -15.11 -2.35
C VAL A 261 11.58 -14.59 -3.09
N ARG A 262 11.15 -15.23 -4.19
CA ARG A 262 9.87 -14.86 -4.84
C ARG A 262 8.66 -15.12 -3.94
N LEU A 263 8.67 -16.21 -3.16
CA LEU A 263 7.62 -16.47 -2.17
C LEU A 263 7.59 -15.41 -1.08
N VAL A 264 8.77 -14.95 -0.62
CA VAL A 264 8.87 -13.82 0.30
C VAL A 264 8.21 -12.58 -0.32
N LEU A 265 8.59 -12.19 -1.54
CA LEU A 265 7.96 -11.04 -2.23
C LEU A 265 6.44 -11.15 -2.32
N ALA A 266 5.92 -12.35 -2.60
CA ALA A 266 4.47 -12.60 -2.62
C ALA A 266 3.83 -12.37 -1.24
N ASP A 267 4.45 -12.86 -0.16
CA ASP A 267 3.96 -12.68 1.21
C ASP A 267 4.08 -11.23 1.72
N LEU A 268 5.09 -10.49 1.25
CA LEU A 268 5.24 -9.07 1.49
C LEU A 268 4.14 -8.26 0.81
N LEU A 269 3.70 -8.70 -0.37
CA LEU A 269 2.63 -8.06 -1.15
C LEU A 269 1.22 -8.47 -0.72
N ALA A 270 1.08 -9.55 0.05
CA ALA A 270 -0.22 -10.08 0.49
C ALA A 270 -1.16 -9.07 1.18
N PRO A 271 -0.68 -8.06 1.94
CA PRO A 271 -1.56 -7.06 2.55
C PRO A 271 -2.25 -6.12 1.57
N PHE A 272 -1.71 -5.95 0.36
CA PHE A 272 -2.18 -4.97 -0.61
C PHE A 272 -3.25 -5.54 -1.53
N ARG A 273 -4.11 -4.69 -2.08
CA ARG A 273 -5.09 -5.13 -3.07
C ARG A 273 -4.40 -5.76 -4.28
N LYS A 274 -5.05 -6.74 -4.89
CA LYS A 274 -4.46 -7.56 -5.96
C LYS A 274 -3.87 -6.74 -7.11
N ALA A 275 -4.53 -5.66 -7.53
CA ALA A 275 -4.05 -4.82 -8.62
C ALA A 275 -2.65 -4.24 -8.35
N ASP A 276 -2.47 -3.63 -7.17
CA ASP A 276 -1.19 -3.02 -6.79
C ASP A 276 -0.11 -4.08 -6.54
N ALA A 277 -0.49 -5.23 -5.96
CA ALA A 277 0.42 -6.35 -5.76
C ALA A 277 0.95 -6.92 -7.09
N ASP A 278 0.05 -7.11 -8.07
CA ASP A 278 0.41 -7.60 -9.40
C ASP A 278 1.28 -6.59 -10.16
N GLU A 279 0.99 -5.29 -10.04
CA GLU A 279 1.80 -4.22 -10.62
C GLU A 279 3.22 -4.19 -10.03
N ALA A 280 3.33 -4.18 -8.70
CA ALA A 280 4.61 -4.19 -8.02
C ALA A 280 5.47 -5.38 -8.46
N LEU A 281 4.90 -6.60 -8.46
CA LEU A 281 5.63 -7.80 -8.88
C LEU A 281 6.06 -7.72 -10.36
N LYS A 282 5.19 -7.21 -11.24
CA LYS A 282 5.52 -7.00 -12.65
C LYS A 282 6.71 -6.05 -12.82
N LEU A 283 6.73 -4.94 -12.09
CA LEU A 283 7.83 -3.97 -12.13
C LEU A 283 9.14 -4.58 -11.62
N ILE A 284 9.08 -5.33 -10.51
CA ILE A 284 10.24 -6.03 -9.94
C ILE A 284 10.85 -6.99 -10.96
N GLU A 285 10.03 -7.84 -11.59
CA GLU A 285 10.51 -8.79 -12.60
C GLU A 285 11.04 -8.07 -13.85
N ALA A 286 10.37 -7.00 -14.31
CA ALA A 286 10.81 -6.22 -15.47
C ALA A 286 12.16 -5.50 -15.24
N ASN A 287 12.43 -5.05 -14.01
CA ASN A 287 13.70 -4.42 -13.66
C ASN A 287 14.86 -5.42 -13.54
N GLY A 288 14.53 -6.71 -13.40
CA GLY A 288 15.45 -7.83 -13.32
C GLY A 288 15.60 -8.33 -11.89
N PHE A 289 14.88 -9.39 -11.55
CA PHE A 289 14.89 -10.04 -10.24
C PHE A 289 16.31 -10.40 -9.74
N ASP A 290 17.19 -10.87 -10.63
CA ASP A 290 18.57 -11.23 -10.27
C ASP A 290 19.47 -10.03 -9.91
N LYS A 291 19.00 -8.80 -10.13
CA LYS A 291 19.69 -7.56 -9.71
C LYS A 291 19.33 -7.09 -8.31
N LEU A 292 18.40 -7.78 -7.65
CA LEU A 292 18.11 -7.52 -6.24
C LEU A 292 19.26 -8.01 -5.36
N SER A 293 19.35 -7.46 -4.16
CA SER A 293 20.25 -7.91 -3.10
C SER A 293 19.49 -8.02 -1.78
N LEU A 294 19.88 -8.99 -0.94
CA LEU A 294 19.31 -9.20 0.40
C LEU A 294 20.36 -8.87 1.47
N ALA A 295 20.01 -8.00 2.41
CA ALA A 295 20.83 -7.71 3.58
C ALA A 295 20.05 -7.95 4.88
N PHE A 296 20.75 -8.48 5.87
CA PHE A 296 20.27 -8.69 7.24
C PHE A 296 21.25 -8.00 8.21
N TYR A 297 20.77 -7.46 9.32
CA TYR A 297 21.57 -6.57 10.17
C TYR A 297 21.67 -7.08 11.61
N LYS A 298 22.85 -7.58 11.99
CA LYS A 298 23.04 -8.29 13.27
C LYS A 298 23.09 -7.39 14.50
N ASN A 299 23.43 -6.11 14.33
CA ASN A 299 23.54 -5.18 15.46
C ASN A 299 22.17 -4.72 15.96
N GLN A 300 21.09 -5.08 15.27
CA GLN A 300 19.71 -4.75 15.59
C GLN A 300 18.85 -6.00 15.84
N ASP A 301 19.49 -7.14 16.12
CA ASP A 301 18.86 -8.40 16.57
C ASP A 301 18.31 -8.21 17.99
N ILE A 302 16.99 -8.11 18.11
CA ILE A 302 16.29 -8.00 19.39
C ILE A 302 16.29 -9.39 20.02
N GLY A 303 17.01 -9.53 21.14
CA GLY A 303 17.07 -10.78 21.89
C GLY A 303 18.32 -11.61 21.59
N HIS A 304 19.09 -11.25 20.57
CA HIS A 304 20.33 -11.95 20.19
C HIS A 304 20.09 -13.43 19.91
N ASP A 305 18.97 -13.75 19.26
CA ASP A 305 18.52 -15.12 19.01
C ASP A 305 18.82 -15.59 17.58
N GLY A 306 19.38 -14.72 16.74
CA GLY A 306 19.71 -15.02 15.35
C GLY A 306 18.48 -15.06 14.43
N VAL A 307 17.35 -14.52 14.87
CA VAL A 307 16.23 -14.12 14.02
C VAL A 307 16.39 -12.63 13.72
N TRP A 308 16.66 -12.31 12.46
CA TRP A 308 16.98 -10.93 12.09
C TRP A 308 15.74 -10.05 12.04
N ASP A 309 15.63 -9.11 12.96
CA ASP A 309 14.56 -8.11 13.02
C ASP A 309 14.64 -7.07 11.92
N VAL A 310 15.85 -6.79 11.43
CA VAL A 310 16.12 -5.74 10.45
C VAL A 310 16.75 -6.36 9.21
N TRP A 311 16.13 -6.13 8.06
CA TRP A 311 16.56 -6.64 6.77
C TRP A 311 16.06 -5.75 5.63
N GLN A 312 16.65 -5.88 4.45
CA GLN A 312 16.13 -5.24 3.24
C GLN A 312 16.30 -6.11 2.00
N ILE A 313 15.39 -5.92 1.05
CA ILE A 313 15.54 -6.32 -0.34
C ILE A 313 15.66 -5.05 -1.15
N GLU A 314 16.80 -4.85 -1.81
CA GLU A 314 17.08 -3.64 -2.58
C GLU A 314 17.52 -3.99 -3.99
N GLY A 315 17.11 -3.17 -4.96
CA GLY A 315 17.54 -3.22 -6.34
C GLY A 315 17.71 -1.83 -6.92
N PRO A 316 18.07 -1.70 -8.20
CA PRO A 316 18.24 -0.39 -8.85
C PRO A 316 17.01 0.52 -8.69
N GLU A 317 15.81 -0.04 -8.81
CA GLU A 317 14.54 0.69 -8.81
C GLU A 317 13.53 0.14 -7.78
N MET A 318 14.06 -0.52 -6.75
CA MET A 318 13.27 -1.13 -5.69
C MET A 318 13.97 -0.99 -4.35
N LEU A 319 13.22 -0.62 -3.33
CA LEU A 319 13.59 -0.79 -1.93
C LEU A 319 12.42 -1.40 -1.19
N TRP A 320 12.70 -2.44 -0.41
CA TRP A 320 11.85 -2.94 0.66
C TRP A 320 12.70 -3.05 1.92
N TYR A 321 12.66 -2.03 2.77
CA TYR A 321 13.42 -1.99 4.01
C TYR A 321 12.50 -2.26 5.20
N PHE A 322 12.69 -3.39 5.85
CA PHE A 322 11.96 -3.80 7.05
C PHE A 322 12.86 -3.61 8.27
N ARG A 323 12.38 -2.82 9.22
CA ARG A 323 13.06 -2.54 10.49
C ARG A 323 12.15 -2.94 11.64
N GLY A 324 12.41 -4.11 12.22
CA GLY A 324 11.70 -4.63 13.39
C GLY A 324 12.15 -4.01 14.72
N ALA A 325 13.32 -3.39 14.79
CA ALA A 325 13.85 -2.82 16.03
C ALA A 325 13.69 -1.28 16.07
N PRO A 326 13.04 -0.67 17.08
CA PRO A 326 12.53 -1.30 18.29
C PRO A 326 11.11 -1.88 18.17
N HIS A 327 10.42 -1.58 17.07
CA HIS A 327 9.17 -2.20 16.59
C HIS A 327 9.12 -2.06 15.07
N VAL A 328 8.13 -2.68 14.42
CA VAL A 328 8.10 -2.79 12.95
C VAL A 328 7.82 -1.45 12.28
N HIS A 329 8.75 -1.05 11.42
CA HIS A 329 8.66 -0.02 10.40
C HIS A 329 9.07 -0.62 9.05
N THR A 330 8.31 -0.35 7.99
CA THR A 330 8.60 -0.85 6.65
C THR A 330 8.47 0.24 5.61
N TRP A 331 9.56 0.47 4.90
CA TRP A 331 9.69 1.47 3.84
C TRP A 331 9.72 0.78 2.49
N VAL A 332 8.85 1.20 1.58
CA VAL A 332 8.74 0.54 0.26
C VAL A 332 8.70 1.57 -0.85
N HIS A 333 9.48 1.33 -1.89
CA HIS A 333 9.42 2.09 -3.13
C HIS A 333 9.77 1.16 -4.29
N VAL A 334 8.87 1.05 -5.26
CA VAL A 334 9.07 0.21 -6.46
C VAL A 334 8.61 1.02 -7.66
N ARG A 335 9.49 1.17 -8.65
CA ARG A 335 9.16 1.85 -9.91
C ARG A 335 9.80 1.18 -11.11
N ALA A 336 9.36 1.53 -12.31
CA ALA A 336 9.98 1.16 -13.55
C ALA A 336 11.34 1.83 -13.67
N ARG A 337 12.27 1.16 -14.36
CA ARG A 337 13.53 1.76 -14.75
C ARG A 337 13.32 2.99 -15.63
N ALA A 338 14.02 4.07 -15.26
CA ALA A 338 14.06 5.33 -16.01
C ALA A 338 14.73 5.17 -17.39
#